data_AF-A0A915HQ02-F1
#
_entry.id   AF-A0A915HQ02-F1
#
_cell.length_a   1.000
_cell.length_b   1.000
_cell.length_c   1.000
_cell.angle_alpha   90.00
_cell.angle_beta   90.00
_cell.angle_gamma   90.00
#
_symmetry.space_group_name_H-M   'P 1'
#
loop_
_entity.id
_entity.type
_entity.pdbx_description
1 polymer ?
#
loop_
_entity_poly.entity_id
_entity_poly.type
_entity_poly.pdbx_seq_one_letter_code
_entity_poly.pdbx_strand_id
1 'polypeptide(L)'
;MSGVTNGDDQSIAADASSSSSNVKTKRKFKRRKKNQQQKGGLFDKEDQDWEENIKRRLKLDKKDNATTDSASVGRSNEISVAAVKICAGGKPQIINPDSYDRVIKRIDDSQMNKVQKPPDDFPTLEGKYVCCLCQKPSMERSLGDLFGPYYVKINKNDHHFWPPFLSKTSSTLNEKVKKFEFFYTDLWIHGFCALWTSGFYAKGNQLCGLNEFLGDYWQQKCVVCSLTGASIGCFVKNCKKAYHFVCADSAGCVLKEETMTLYCQIHKKLSA
;
A
#
# COMPACT_ATOMS: atom_id res chain seq x y z
N MET A 1 -47.32 -67.80 6.62
CA MET A 1 -46.49 -67.28 7.72
C MET A 1 -46.32 -65.78 7.47
N SER A 2 -47.32 -64.90 7.59
CA SER A 2 -48.27 -64.58 8.68
C SER A 2 -47.61 -64.04 9.97
N GLY A 3 -48.01 -62.80 10.33
CA GLY A 3 -47.83 -62.08 11.61
C GLY A 3 -46.70 -61.04 11.58
N VAL A 4 -46.85 -59.71 11.62
CA VAL A 4 -47.84 -58.74 12.16
C VAL A 4 -48.06 -58.81 13.68
N THR A 5 -47.71 -57.72 14.39
CA THR A 5 -48.51 -56.94 15.38
C THR A 5 -47.64 -55.74 15.86
N ASN A 6 -47.99 -54.48 15.55
CA ASN A 6 -48.86 -53.50 16.28
C ASN A 6 -48.16 -52.88 17.52
N GLY A 7 -47.99 -51.54 17.61
CA GLY A 7 -48.99 -50.52 17.99
C GLY A 7 -48.66 -50.11 19.46
N ASP A 8 -48.70 -48.88 19.99
CA ASP A 8 -49.42 -47.63 19.75
C ASP A 8 -48.61 -46.52 20.49
N ASP A 9 -48.43 -45.29 19.97
CA ASP A 9 -49.33 -44.12 20.02
C ASP A 9 -49.59 -43.54 21.44
N GLN A 10 -49.04 -42.35 21.73
CA GLN A 10 -49.80 -41.12 22.06
C GLN A 10 -48.92 -39.95 22.55
N SER A 11 -49.21 -38.81 21.94
CA SER A 11 -48.79 -37.43 22.21
C SER A 11 -49.18 -36.87 23.58
N ILE A 12 -48.53 -35.78 24.01
CA ILE A 12 -49.14 -34.48 24.38
C ILE A 12 -48.05 -33.44 24.78
N ALA A 13 -48.15 -32.25 24.13
CA ALA A 13 -47.88 -30.85 24.54
C ALA A 13 -46.84 -30.52 25.64
N ALA A 14 -46.20 -29.36 25.72
CA ALA A 14 -45.98 -28.16 24.92
C ALA A 14 -44.90 -27.36 25.69
N ASP A 15 -44.16 -26.49 25.01
CA ASP A 15 -43.74 -25.16 25.49
C ASP A 15 -42.68 -24.63 24.49
N ALA A 16 -43.07 -23.77 23.55
CA ALA A 16 -43.27 -22.34 23.71
C ALA A 16 -41.96 -21.55 23.84
N SER A 17 -41.78 -20.62 22.88
CA SER A 17 -41.00 -19.37 23.02
C SER A 17 -39.48 -19.52 22.86
N SER A 18 -38.73 -18.73 22.09
CA SER A 18 -39.05 -17.47 21.42
C SER A 18 -37.96 -17.11 20.41
N SER A 19 -38.39 -16.84 19.20
CA SER A 19 -37.75 -15.98 18.21
C SER A 19 -37.47 -14.58 18.81
N SER A 20 -36.24 -14.27 19.23
CA SER A 20 -35.91 -12.87 19.62
C SER A 20 -34.42 -12.47 19.62
N SER A 21 -33.50 -13.26 19.09
CA SER A 21 -32.06 -12.95 19.15
C SER A 21 -31.53 -12.05 18.01
N ASN A 22 -32.23 -11.91 16.89
CA ASN A 22 -31.66 -11.28 15.68
C ASN A 22 -32.00 -9.78 15.46
N VAL A 23 -32.87 -9.18 16.29
CA VAL A 23 -33.27 -7.76 16.18
C VAL A 23 -32.59 -6.87 17.24
N LYS A 24 -32.26 -7.41 18.42
CA LYS A 24 -31.63 -6.65 19.52
C LYS A 24 -30.15 -6.31 19.26
N THR A 25 -29.42 -7.15 18.52
CA THR A 25 -28.01 -6.93 18.14
C THR A 25 -27.85 -5.82 17.10
N LYS A 26 -28.73 -5.74 16.11
CA LYS A 26 -28.72 -4.67 15.09
C LYS A 26 -29.02 -3.27 15.66
N ARG A 27 -29.90 -3.17 16.67
CA ARG A 27 -30.21 -1.88 17.33
C ARG A 27 -29.09 -1.37 18.23
N LYS A 28 -28.34 -2.25 18.91
CA LYS A 28 -27.15 -1.86 19.71
C LYS A 28 -25.97 -1.39 18.81
N PHE A 29 -25.77 -2.00 17.65
CA PHE A 29 -24.71 -1.60 16.71
C PHE A 29 -24.96 -0.20 16.10
N LYS A 30 -26.21 0.15 15.80
CA LYS A 30 -26.56 1.50 15.30
C LYS A 30 -26.45 2.60 16.36
N ARG A 31 -26.72 2.31 17.64
CA ARG A 31 -26.67 3.32 18.71
C ARG A 31 -25.25 3.59 19.22
N ARG A 32 -24.34 2.60 19.14
CA ARG A 32 -22.90 2.77 19.39
C ARG A 32 -22.19 3.58 18.30
N LYS A 33 -22.65 3.49 17.04
CA LYS A 33 -22.15 4.31 15.93
C LYS A 33 -22.51 5.79 16.06
N LYS A 34 -23.62 6.13 16.72
CA LYS A 34 -24.09 7.53 16.87
C LYS A 34 -23.42 8.30 18.02
N ASN A 35 -23.00 7.63 19.10
CA ASN A 35 -22.33 8.29 20.24
C ASN A 35 -20.79 8.35 20.13
N GLN A 36 -20.18 7.60 19.21
CA GLN A 36 -18.74 7.74 18.90
C GLN A 36 -18.47 8.81 17.84
N GLN A 37 -19.52 9.34 17.20
CA GLN A 37 -19.47 10.39 16.19
C GLN A 37 -19.31 11.82 16.74
N GLN A 38 -19.36 12.02 18.06
CA GLN A 38 -19.30 13.36 18.66
C GLN A 38 -17.91 13.77 19.20
N LYS A 39 -16.88 12.93 19.05
CA LYS A 39 -15.50 13.27 19.48
C LYS A 39 -14.42 13.12 18.39
N GLY A 40 -14.79 12.94 17.12
CA GLY A 40 -13.87 12.77 15.98
C GLY A 40 -13.83 13.94 14.99
N GLY A 41 -14.34 15.13 15.36
CA GLY A 41 -14.69 16.17 14.38
C GLY A 41 -13.54 16.94 13.71
N LEU A 42 -12.32 16.84 14.23
CA LEU A 42 -11.14 17.52 13.67
C LEU A 42 -10.21 16.54 12.95
N PHE A 43 -10.03 15.35 13.53
CA PHE A 43 -9.11 14.32 13.05
C PHE A 43 -9.58 13.62 11.76
N ASP A 44 -10.89 13.35 11.64
CA ASP A 44 -11.44 12.75 10.41
C ASP A 44 -11.36 13.71 9.21
N LYS A 45 -11.25 15.03 9.43
CA LYS A 45 -11.18 16.03 8.36
C LYS A 45 -9.79 16.19 7.78
N GLU A 46 -8.74 16.08 8.59
CA GLU A 46 -7.34 16.26 8.15
C GLU A 46 -6.83 15.02 7.39
N ASP A 47 -7.20 13.82 7.82
CA ASP A 47 -6.92 12.58 7.07
C ASP A 47 -7.73 12.52 5.76
N GLN A 48 -8.99 13.00 5.77
CA GLN A 48 -9.78 13.16 4.55
C GLN A 48 -9.19 14.22 3.63
N ASP A 49 -8.73 15.36 4.15
CA ASP A 49 -8.13 16.42 3.32
C ASP A 49 -6.76 15.98 2.77
N TRP A 50 -5.97 15.22 3.51
CA TRP A 50 -4.74 14.61 2.99
C TRP A 50 -5.04 13.59 1.88
N GLU A 51 -5.93 12.63 2.13
CA GLU A 51 -6.36 11.67 1.10
C GLU A 51 -7.02 12.36 -0.10
N GLU A 52 -7.79 13.42 0.12
CA GLU A 52 -8.49 14.17 -0.92
C GLU A 52 -7.54 15.11 -1.68
N ASN A 53 -6.49 15.63 -1.05
CA ASN A 53 -5.41 16.36 -1.70
C ASN A 53 -4.55 15.42 -2.55
N ILE A 54 -4.23 14.23 -2.04
CA ILE A 54 -3.61 13.13 -2.79
C ILE A 54 -4.51 12.74 -3.98
N LYS A 55 -5.82 12.50 -3.77
CA LYS A 55 -6.77 12.15 -4.84
C LYS A 55 -6.99 13.30 -5.85
N ARG A 56 -6.99 14.57 -5.42
CA ARG A 56 -7.09 15.74 -6.31
C ARG A 56 -5.85 15.86 -7.18
N ARG A 57 -4.65 15.78 -6.62
CA ARG A 57 -3.39 15.83 -7.37
C ARG A 57 -3.31 14.69 -8.39
N LEU A 58 -3.62 13.47 -7.99
CA LEU A 58 -3.60 12.30 -8.88
C LEU A 58 -4.70 12.31 -9.97
N LYS A 59 -5.72 13.16 -9.84
CA LYS A 59 -6.72 13.41 -10.90
C LYS A 59 -6.27 14.51 -11.87
N LEU A 60 -5.44 15.45 -11.44
CA LEU A 60 -4.81 16.45 -12.32
C LEU A 60 -3.88 15.75 -13.33
N ASP A 61 -3.07 14.79 -12.86
CA ASP A 61 -2.20 13.98 -13.73
C ASP A 61 -2.96 13.22 -14.84
N LYS A 62 -4.20 12.78 -14.57
CA LYS A 62 -5.06 12.11 -15.58
C LYS A 62 -5.64 13.08 -16.60
N LYS A 63 -5.80 14.36 -16.24
CA LYS A 63 -6.34 15.38 -17.13
C LYS A 63 -5.27 15.90 -18.09
N ASP A 64 -4.01 15.94 -17.63
CA ASP A 64 -2.88 16.42 -18.41
C ASP A 64 -2.33 15.35 -19.39
N ASN A 65 -2.48 14.06 -19.07
CA ASN A 65 -2.22 12.94 -19.99
C ASN A 65 -3.32 12.70 -21.05
N ALA A 66 -4.44 13.43 -21.00
CA ALA A 66 -5.51 13.33 -21.99
C ALA A 66 -5.31 14.29 -23.20
N THR A 67 -4.24 15.07 -23.23
CA THR A 67 -4.03 16.12 -24.25
C THR A 67 -2.75 16.00 -25.07
N THR A 68 -2.12 14.82 -25.16
CA THR A 68 -0.99 14.62 -26.08
C THR A 68 -1.12 13.34 -26.92
N ASP A 69 -2.19 13.27 -27.73
CA ASP A 69 -2.06 12.55 -29.00
C ASP A 69 -1.19 13.40 -29.94
N SER A 70 -0.03 12.84 -30.22
CA SER A 70 1.07 13.40 -30.99
C SER A 70 0.64 13.84 -32.40
N ALA A 71 0.63 15.16 -32.67
CA ALA A 71 0.78 15.65 -34.03
C ALA A 71 2.28 15.86 -34.30
N SER A 72 2.87 14.99 -35.12
CA SER A 72 4.23 15.11 -35.61
C SER A 72 4.43 16.42 -36.37
N VAL A 73 5.12 17.40 -35.77
CA VAL A 73 5.58 18.59 -36.49
C VAL A 73 7.09 18.49 -36.70
N GLY A 74 7.46 18.03 -37.89
CA GLY A 74 8.82 18.17 -38.39
C GLY A 74 9.08 19.59 -38.88
N ARG A 75 10.05 20.27 -38.29
CA ARG A 75 11.18 20.98 -38.94
C ARG A 75 11.88 21.83 -37.87
N SER A 76 13.17 21.57 -37.72
CA SER A 76 14.12 22.12 -36.76
C SER A 76 14.08 23.65 -36.65
N ASN A 77 13.74 24.14 -35.46
CA ASN A 77 14.32 25.31 -34.83
C ASN A 77 14.24 25.04 -33.33
N GLU A 78 15.33 24.57 -32.71
CA GLU A 78 15.38 24.38 -31.27
C GLU A 78 15.19 25.75 -30.59
N ILE A 79 14.13 25.88 -29.80
CA ILE A 79 13.84 27.11 -29.06
C ILE A 79 14.46 26.93 -27.68
N SER A 80 15.62 27.55 -27.47
CA SER A 80 16.41 27.41 -26.23
C SER A 80 15.91 28.30 -25.08
N VAL A 81 15.14 29.35 -25.39
CA VAL A 81 14.59 30.32 -24.42
C VAL A 81 13.12 30.60 -24.71
N ALA A 82 12.34 30.96 -23.69
CA ALA A 82 10.94 31.35 -23.88
C ALA A 82 10.84 32.57 -24.81
N ALA A 83 9.90 32.51 -25.75
CA ALA A 83 9.69 33.53 -26.77
C ALA A 83 8.22 33.94 -26.83
N VAL A 84 7.95 35.14 -27.33
CA VAL A 84 6.58 35.59 -27.64
C VAL A 84 6.43 35.67 -29.15
N LYS A 85 5.52 34.88 -29.71
CA LYS A 85 5.16 34.93 -31.12
C LYS A 85 3.90 35.77 -31.29
N ILE A 86 3.97 36.79 -32.13
CA ILE A 86 2.79 37.57 -32.52
C ILE A 86 2.16 36.89 -33.72
N CYS A 87 0.97 36.32 -33.55
CA CYS A 87 0.24 35.67 -34.63
C CYS A 87 -0.44 36.71 -35.54
N ALA A 88 -0.73 36.34 -36.78
CA ALA A 88 -1.50 37.18 -37.70
C ALA A 88 -2.88 37.48 -37.06
N GLY A 89 -3.07 38.73 -36.62
CA GLY A 89 -4.17 39.14 -35.73
C GLY A 89 -3.72 39.85 -34.45
N GLY A 90 -2.42 40.03 -34.23
CA GLY A 90 -1.87 40.86 -33.15
C GLY A 90 -1.92 40.22 -31.76
N LYS A 91 -2.39 38.98 -31.64
CA LYS A 91 -2.43 38.26 -30.37
C LYS A 91 -1.05 37.68 -30.05
N PRO A 92 -0.45 38.05 -28.90
CA PRO A 92 0.79 37.44 -28.45
C PRO A 92 0.53 36.02 -27.95
N GLN A 93 1.38 35.06 -28.36
CA GLN A 93 1.40 33.69 -27.89
C GLN A 93 2.77 33.40 -27.25
N ILE A 94 2.77 32.91 -26.02
CA ILE A 94 4.01 32.46 -25.35
C ILE A 94 4.39 31.09 -25.93
N ILE A 95 5.64 30.98 -26.34
CA ILE A 95 6.27 29.74 -26.77
C ILE A 95 7.34 29.42 -25.73
N ASN A 96 7.17 28.30 -25.05
CA ASN A 96 8.14 27.82 -24.09
C ASN A 96 9.32 27.13 -24.80
N PRO A 97 10.52 27.12 -24.18
CA PRO A 97 11.67 26.42 -24.76
C PRO A 97 11.45 24.91 -24.79
N ASP A 98 12.18 24.19 -25.63
CA ASP A 98 12.04 22.73 -25.77
C ASP A 98 12.39 21.96 -24.49
N SER A 99 13.16 22.60 -23.60
CA SER A 99 13.48 22.08 -22.27
C SER A 99 12.36 22.28 -21.24
N TYR A 100 11.32 23.06 -21.55
CA TYR A 100 10.25 23.41 -20.63
C TYR A 100 9.50 22.19 -20.13
N ASP A 101 9.06 21.30 -21.02
CA ASP A 101 8.33 20.09 -20.61
C ASP A 101 9.19 19.20 -19.70
N ARG A 102 10.50 19.15 -19.93
CA ARG A 102 11.46 18.43 -19.06
C ARG A 102 11.63 19.11 -17.70
N VAL A 103 11.53 20.44 -17.63
CA VAL A 103 11.59 21.20 -16.38
C VAL A 103 10.28 21.06 -15.60
N ILE A 104 9.13 21.21 -16.26
CA ILE A 104 7.82 21.02 -15.65
C ILE A 104 7.69 19.60 -15.12
N LYS A 105 8.04 18.57 -15.91
CA LYS A 105 8.04 17.18 -15.45
C LYS A 105 8.94 16.99 -14.22
N ARG A 106 10.15 17.57 -14.20
CA ARG A 106 11.03 17.50 -13.02
C ARG A 106 10.45 18.22 -11.80
N ILE A 107 9.75 19.33 -11.99
CA ILE A 107 9.06 20.03 -10.92
C ILE A 107 7.92 19.15 -10.39
N ASP A 108 7.08 18.57 -11.26
CA ASP A 108 5.98 17.69 -10.88
C ASP A 108 6.50 16.44 -10.16
N ASP A 109 7.55 15.80 -10.67
CA ASP A 109 8.24 14.68 -10.03
C ASP A 109 8.81 15.09 -8.65
N SER A 110 9.40 16.29 -8.55
CA SER A 110 9.89 16.83 -7.28
C SER A 110 8.76 17.13 -6.29
N GLN A 111 7.60 17.59 -6.76
CA GLN A 111 6.45 17.85 -5.91
C GLN A 111 5.82 16.54 -5.45
N MET A 112 5.76 15.53 -6.32
CA MET A 112 5.34 14.16 -5.99
C MET A 112 6.20 13.55 -4.87
N ASN A 113 7.50 13.82 -4.84
CA ASN A 113 8.40 13.39 -3.77
C ASN A 113 8.17 14.13 -2.45
N LYS A 114 7.73 15.40 -2.48
CA LYS A 114 7.42 16.20 -1.27
C LYS A 114 6.10 15.80 -0.63
N VAL A 115 5.11 15.37 -1.42
CA VAL A 115 3.76 15.00 -0.94
C VAL A 115 3.79 13.83 0.06
N GLN A 116 4.81 12.97 0.00
CA GLN A 116 4.94 11.82 0.90
C GLN A 116 5.81 12.06 2.13
N LYS A 117 6.47 13.22 2.25
CA LYS A 117 7.15 13.55 3.50
C LYS A 117 6.10 13.84 4.58
N PRO A 118 6.26 13.34 5.82
CA PRO A 118 5.44 13.74 6.93
C PRO A 118 5.50 15.26 7.11
N PRO A 119 4.42 15.92 7.55
CA PRO A 119 4.50 17.32 7.90
C PRO A 119 5.54 17.52 9.01
N ASP A 120 6.28 18.64 8.97
CA ASP A 120 7.42 18.89 9.86
C ASP A 120 7.04 18.83 11.35
N ASP A 121 5.77 19.08 11.69
CA ASP A 121 5.25 19.05 13.06
C ASP A 121 5.00 17.63 13.61
N PHE A 122 5.09 16.59 12.77
CA PHE A 122 4.85 15.20 13.20
C PHE A 122 6.14 14.45 13.57
N PRO A 123 6.11 13.61 14.61
CA PRO A 123 7.27 12.81 14.98
C PRO A 123 7.55 11.77 13.88
N THR A 124 8.77 11.80 13.35
CA THR A 124 9.27 10.79 12.41
C THR A 124 10.36 9.97 13.09
N LEU A 125 10.17 8.66 13.17
CA LEU A 125 11.17 7.69 13.61
C LEU A 125 12.13 7.40 12.47
N GLU A 126 13.42 7.66 12.68
CA GLU A 126 14.47 7.23 11.76
C GLU A 126 14.58 5.70 11.77
N GLY A 127 14.26 5.11 10.63
CA GLY A 127 14.35 3.69 10.35
C GLY A 127 15.78 3.29 10.05
N LYS A 128 16.10 2.01 10.26
CA LYS A 128 17.39 1.47 9.83
C LYS A 128 17.46 1.39 8.32
N TYR A 129 18.66 1.63 7.78
CA TYR A 129 18.97 1.46 6.36
C TYR A 129 19.07 -0.02 5.97
N VAL A 130 17.93 -0.72 6.03
CA VAL A 130 17.73 -2.12 5.64
C VAL A 130 16.37 -2.25 4.99
N CYS A 131 16.21 -3.25 4.11
CA CYS A 131 14.93 -3.50 3.48
C CYS A 131 13.84 -3.87 4.51
N CYS A 132 12.72 -3.15 4.49
CA CYS A 132 11.62 -3.34 5.41
C CYS A 132 10.86 -4.66 5.23
N LEU A 133 11.15 -5.42 4.17
CA LEU A 133 10.59 -6.75 3.93
C LEU A 133 11.62 -7.85 4.21
N CYS A 134 12.74 -7.88 3.50
CA CYS A 134 13.71 -8.97 3.61
C CYS A 134 14.74 -8.80 4.72
N GLN A 135 14.78 -7.64 5.39
CA GLN A 135 15.71 -7.32 6.49
C GLN A 135 17.19 -7.28 6.06
N LYS A 136 17.46 -7.22 4.76
CA LYS A 136 18.81 -7.22 4.19
C LYS A 136 19.28 -5.79 3.87
N PRO A 137 20.60 -5.52 3.94
CA PRO A 137 21.16 -4.23 3.56
C PRO A 137 21.12 -4.01 2.03
N SER A 138 21.59 -2.84 1.58
CA SER A 138 21.88 -2.62 0.17
C SER A 138 22.93 -3.62 -0.34
N MET A 139 22.92 -3.86 -1.66
CA MET A 139 23.86 -4.76 -2.35
C MET A 139 23.81 -6.22 -1.89
N GLU A 140 22.70 -6.66 -1.28
CA GLU A 140 22.48 -8.08 -1.01
C GLU A 140 22.26 -8.85 -2.32
N ARG A 141 23.26 -9.63 -2.73
CA ARG A 141 23.22 -10.49 -3.93
C ARG A 141 22.78 -9.69 -5.17
N SER A 142 21.71 -10.12 -5.83
CA SER A 142 21.13 -9.51 -7.03
C SER A 142 20.01 -8.49 -6.73
N LEU A 143 19.76 -8.14 -5.46
CA LEU A 143 18.67 -7.23 -5.10
C LEU A 143 18.95 -5.75 -5.41
N GLY A 144 20.23 -5.39 -5.59
CA GLY A 144 20.66 -4.02 -5.83
C GLY A 144 20.51 -3.13 -4.60
N ASP A 145 20.25 -1.84 -4.84
CA ASP A 145 20.19 -0.83 -3.79
C ASP A 145 18.82 -0.74 -3.11
N LEU A 146 18.79 -0.04 -1.97
CA LEU A 146 17.56 0.28 -1.26
C LEU A 146 16.96 1.59 -1.79
N PHE A 147 15.67 1.54 -2.12
CA PHE A 147 14.89 2.71 -2.51
C PHE A 147 14.14 3.26 -1.30
N GLY A 148 14.03 4.59 -1.22
CA GLY A 148 13.40 5.29 -0.11
C GLY A 148 14.02 6.67 0.11
N PRO A 149 13.71 7.35 1.23
CA PRO A 149 12.81 6.89 2.29
C PRO A 149 11.33 6.95 1.87
N TYR A 150 10.59 5.87 2.13
CA TYR A 150 9.13 5.86 2.07
C TYR A 150 8.55 6.05 3.46
N TYR A 151 7.58 6.94 3.62
CA TYR A 151 7.03 7.24 4.94
C TYR A 151 5.70 6.53 5.18
N VAL A 152 5.58 5.85 6.31
CA VAL A 152 4.34 5.16 6.73
C VAL A 152 3.84 5.69 8.06
N LYS A 153 2.51 5.76 8.21
CA LYS A 153 1.81 6.24 9.41
C LYS A 153 1.57 5.04 10.34
N ILE A 154 2.10 5.11 11.55
CA ILE A 154 1.98 4.05 12.56
C ILE A 154 1.15 4.57 13.74
N ASN A 155 0.04 3.91 14.04
CA ASN A 155 -0.73 4.20 15.24
C ASN A 155 -0.04 3.57 16.46
N LYS A 156 0.21 4.37 17.49
CA LYS A 156 0.88 3.95 18.73
C LYS A 156 0.12 2.86 19.48
N ASN A 157 -1.21 2.87 19.38
CA ASN A 157 -2.10 1.90 20.03
C ASN A 157 -2.32 0.65 19.17
N ASP A 158 -1.95 0.70 17.88
CA ASP A 158 -2.00 -0.47 17.02
C ASP A 158 -0.76 -1.34 17.29
N HIS A 159 -0.90 -2.18 18.31
CA HIS A 159 0.12 -3.17 18.66
C HIS A 159 0.21 -4.31 17.65
N HIS A 160 -0.53 -4.28 16.53
CA HIS A 160 -0.31 -5.18 15.40
C HIS A 160 0.98 -4.79 14.65
N PHE A 161 2.07 -5.10 15.35
CA PHE A 161 3.34 -5.57 14.83
C PHE A 161 4.21 -4.52 14.14
N TRP A 162 4.80 -3.65 14.96
CA TRP A 162 6.05 -2.98 14.61
C TRP A 162 7.21 -3.99 14.59
N PRO A 163 7.99 -4.12 13.50
CA PRO A 163 9.08 -5.07 13.47
C PRO A 163 10.27 -4.54 14.30
N PRO A 164 10.75 -5.28 15.32
CA PRO A 164 11.89 -4.84 16.14
C PRO A 164 13.18 -4.59 15.32
N PHE A 165 13.27 -5.16 14.11
CA PHE A 165 14.41 -4.95 13.25
C PHE A 165 14.47 -3.53 12.66
N LEU A 166 13.34 -2.81 12.52
CA LEU A 166 13.27 -1.51 11.86
C LEU A 166 13.67 -0.31 12.72
N SER A 167 13.63 -0.40 14.05
CA SER A 167 14.16 0.66 14.92
C SER A 167 14.66 0.15 16.26
N LYS A 168 15.67 0.84 16.80
CA LYS A 168 15.91 0.90 18.25
C LYS A 168 15.43 2.29 18.64
N THR A 169 14.29 2.42 19.31
CA THR A 169 13.83 3.76 19.71
C THR A 169 14.80 4.37 20.73
N SER A 170 15.36 5.54 20.40
CA SER A 170 16.07 6.37 21.38
C SER A 170 15.12 6.81 22.49
N SER A 171 15.59 6.93 23.73
CA SER A 171 14.81 7.35 24.89
C SER A 171 14.09 8.70 24.67
N THR A 172 14.74 9.66 24.02
CA THR A 172 14.17 10.98 23.69
C THR A 172 13.06 10.90 22.63
N LEU A 173 13.24 10.01 21.66
CA LEU A 173 12.29 9.83 20.57
C LEU A 173 11.02 9.09 21.07
N ASN A 174 11.19 8.18 22.02
CA ASN A 174 10.08 7.58 22.77
C ASN A 174 9.24 8.64 23.49
N GLU A 175 9.82 9.71 24.03
CA GLU A 175 9.06 10.77 24.70
C GLU A 175 8.25 11.64 23.74
N LYS A 176 8.83 12.00 22.58
CA LYS A 176 8.10 12.72 21.53
C LYS A 176 6.96 11.87 21.00
N VAL A 177 7.23 10.62 20.61
CA VAL A 177 6.21 9.67 20.12
C VAL A 177 5.14 9.39 21.18
N LYS A 178 5.49 9.35 22.48
CA LYS A 178 4.49 9.15 23.55
C LYS A 178 3.37 10.18 23.55
N LYS A 179 3.63 11.42 23.10
CA LYS A 179 2.65 12.52 23.08
C LYS A 179 1.64 12.42 21.94
N PHE A 180 1.97 11.69 20.88
CA PHE A 180 1.11 11.56 19.70
C PHE A 180 0.42 10.19 19.67
N GLU A 181 -0.79 10.16 19.13
CA GLU A 181 -1.52 8.91 18.91
C GLU A 181 -0.93 8.09 17.76
N PHE A 182 -0.27 8.76 16.81
CA PHE A 182 0.46 8.14 15.70
C PHE A 182 1.77 8.87 15.43
N PHE A 183 2.68 8.19 14.76
CA PHE A 183 3.96 8.73 14.32
C PHE A 183 4.28 8.22 12.91
N TYR A 184 5.21 8.86 12.24
CA TYR A 184 5.72 8.39 10.95
C TYR A 184 7.06 7.68 11.13
N THR A 185 7.43 6.88 10.15
CA THR A 185 8.77 6.30 10.06
C THR A 185 9.17 6.22 8.60
N ASP A 186 10.46 6.40 8.32
CA ASP A 186 11.01 6.14 7.01
C ASP A 186 11.40 4.67 6.83
N LEU A 187 11.06 4.14 5.67
CA LEU A 187 11.32 2.78 5.25
C LEU A 187 12.16 2.75 3.98
N TRP A 188 12.99 1.72 3.91
CA TRP A 188 13.85 1.41 2.79
C TRP A 188 13.46 0.04 2.24
N ILE A 189 13.48 -0.13 0.92
CA ILE A 189 13.03 -1.39 0.29
C ILE A 189 13.82 -1.66 -0.99
N HIS A 190 14.21 -2.91 -1.22
CA HIS A 190 14.80 -3.29 -2.51
C HIS A 190 13.78 -3.24 -3.63
N GLY A 191 14.21 -2.88 -4.85
CA GLY A 191 13.33 -2.79 -6.01
C GLY A 191 12.58 -4.09 -6.29
N PHE A 192 13.28 -5.22 -6.34
CA PHE A 192 12.65 -6.53 -6.53
C PHE A 192 11.75 -6.95 -5.35
N CYS A 193 12.07 -6.54 -4.12
CA CYS A 193 11.18 -6.78 -2.98
C CYS A 193 9.88 -5.99 -3.13
N ALA A 194 9.94 -4.72 -3.56
CA ALA A 194 8.75 -3.91 -3.80
C ALA A 194 7.93 -4.46 -4.98
N LEU A 195 8.60 -4.75 -6.11
CA LEU A 195 7.96 -5.15 -7.36
C LEU A 195 7.16 -6.46 -7.25
N TRP A 196 7.69 -7.46 -6.54
CA TRP A 196 7.05 -8.77 -6.41
C TRP A 196 6.05 -8.86 -5.25
N THR A 197 5.99 -7.84 -4.41
CA THR A 197 5.05 -7.81 -3.28
C THR A 197 3.63 -7.60 -3.80
N SER A 198 2.72 -8.48 -3.42
CA SER A 198 1.29 -8.30 -3.71
C SER A 198 0.78 -7.00 -3.07
N GLY A 199 -0.16 -6.31 -3.71
CA GLY A 199 -0.79 -5.11 -3.13
C GLY A 199 0.06 -3.83 -3.21
N PHE A 200 1.36 -3.93 -3.47
CA PHE A 200 2.16 -2.76 -3.83
C PHE A 200 1.98 -2.43 -5.30
N TYR A 201 1.93 -1.15 -5.62
CA TYR A 201 1.82 -0.69 -7.00
C TYR A 201 2.45 0.68 -7.16
N ALA A 202 3.02 0.92 -8.34
CA ALA A 202 3.55 2.21 -8.71
C ALA A 202 2.42 3.12 -9.21
N LYS A 203 2.43 4.38 -8.77
CA LYS A 203 1.57 5.43 -9.31
C LYS A 203 2.43 6.65 -9.61
N GLY A 204 2.75 6.85 -10.88
CA GLY A 204 3.83 7.78 -11.26
C GLY A 204 5.15 7.33 -10.62
N ASN A 205 5.81 8.25 -9.92
CA ASN A 205 7.05 7.96 -9.20
C ASN A 205 6.83 7.51 -7.74
N GLN A 206 5.60 7.17 -7.34
CA GLN A 206 5.28 6.79 -5.97
C GLN A 206 5.02 5.29 -5.83
N LEU A 207 5.46 4.72 -4.71
CA LEU A 207 5.08 3.37 -4.28
C LEU A 207 3.88 3.46 -3.33
N CYS A 208 2.76 2.85 -3.72
CA CYS A 208 1.52 2.84 -2.95
C CYS A 208 1.26 1.45 -2.33
N GLY A 209 0.33 1.39 -1.36
CA GLY A 209 -0.04 0.13 -0.67
C GLY A 209 0.76 -0.16 0.60
N LEU A 210 1.71 0.71 0.97
CA LEU A 210 2.60 0.48 2.11
C LEU A 210 1.84 0.44 3.44
N ASN A 211 1.00 1.45 3.72
CA ASN A 211 0.26 1.53 4.98
C ASN A 211 -0.77 0.40 5.13
N GLU A 212 -1.32 -0.07 4.01
CA GLU A 212 -2.39 -1.06 3.99
C GLU A 212 -1.87 -2.49 4.17
N PHE A 213 -0.70 -2.82 3.60
CA PHE A 213 -0.25 -4.23 3.50
C PHE A 213 0.98 -4.56 4.36
N LEU A 214 1.79 -3.58 4.78
CA LEU A 214 3.03 -3.88 5.54
C LEU A 214 2.76 -4.60 6.85
N GLY A 215 1.67 -4.26 7.57
CA GLY A 215 1.30 -4.92 8.81
C GLY A 215 1.12 -6.44 8.66
N ASP A 216 0.56 -6.90 7.54
CA ASP A 216 0.40 -8.32 7.24
C ASP A 216 1.75 -8.99 6.95
N TYR A 217 2.58 -8.35 6.11
CA TYR A 217 3.88 -8.91 5.73
C TYR A 217 4.85 -8.98 6.88
N TRP A 218 4.82 -8.01 7.77
CA TRP A 218 5.66 -8.03 8.96
C TRP A 218 5.31 -9.16 9.93
N GLN A 219 4.11 -9.75 9.83
CA GLN A 219 3.75 -10.95 10.60
C GLN A 219 4.00 -12.24 9.81
N GLN A 220 4.04 -12.16 8.48
CA GLN A 220 4.19 -13.31 7.60
C GLN A 220 5.65 -13.82 7.58
N LYS A 221 5.83 -15.09 7.98
CA LYS A 221 7.13 -15.75 8.02
C LYS A 221 7.51 -16.39 6.69
N CYS A 222 8.77 -16.25 6.30
CA CYS A 222 9.32 -16.92 5.14
C CYS A 222 9.49 -18.42 5.42
N VAL A 223 9.05 -19.26 4.48
CA VAL A 223 9.21 -20.73 4.57
C VAL A 223 10.69 -21.17 4.53
N VAL A 224 11.59 -20.34 4.01
CA VAL A 224 13.02 -20.68 3.85
C VAL A 224 13.84 -20.23 5.06
N CYS A 225 13.77 -18.94 5.42
CA CYS A 225 14.62 -18.38 6.48
C CYS A 225 13.90 -18.20 7.83
N SER A 226 12.59 -18.47 7.90
CA SER A 226 11.73 -18.30 9.10
C SER A 226 11.61 -16.87 9.65
N LEU A 227 12.30 -15.89 9.06
CA LEU A 227 12.15 -14.47 9.39
C LEU A 227 10.84 -13.91 8.81
N THR A 228 10.33 -12.86 9.45
CA THR A 228 9.13 -12.16 8.97
C THR A 228 9.42 -11.18 7.81
N GLY A 229 8.37 -10.60 7.23
CA GLY A 229 8.46 -9.71 6.07
C GLY A 229 8.40 -10.45 4.74
N ALA A 230 8.01 -11.74 4.75
CA ALA A 230 7.85 -12.53 3.55
C ALA A 230 6.58 -12.09 2.82
N SER A 231 6.71 -11.31 1.75
CA SER A 231 5.58 -10.65 1.11
C SER A 231 5.04 -11.37 -0.14
N ILE A 232 5.71 -12.43 -0.60
CA ILE A 232 5.37 -13.10 -1.87
C ILE A 232 4.75 -14.47 -1.56
N GLY A 233 3.45 -14.59 -1.81
CA GLY A 233 2.69 -15.83 -1.64
C GLY A 233 2.68 -16.70 -2.90
N CYS A 234 2.48 -18.00 -2.71
CA CYS A 234 2.19 -18.90 -3.83
C CYS A 234 0.82 -18.59 -4.45
N PHE A 235 0.73 -18.55 -5.79
CA PHE A 235 -0.47 -18.21 -6.54
C PHE A 235 -1.60 -19.26 -6.42
N VAL A 236 -1.27 -20.49 -6.06
CA VAL A 236 -2.26 -21.56 -5.91
C VAL A 236 -3.15 -21.31 -4.69
N LYS A 237 -4.47 -21.32 -4.91
CA LYS A 237 -5.48 -21.15 -3.87
C LYS A 237 -5.22 -22.07 -2.67
N ASN A 238 -5.41 -21.53 -1.47
CA ASN A 238 -5.17 -22.19 -0.17
C ASN A 238 -3.71 -22.58 0.13
N CYS A 239 -2.75 -22.29 -0.75
CA CYS A 239 -1.33 -22.45 -0.44
C CYS A 239 -0.87 -21.31 0.48
N LYS A 240 -0.40 -21.64 1.69
CA LYS A 240 0.06 -20.66 2.68
C LYS A 240 1.57 -20.40 2.63
N LYS A 241 2.27 -20.91 1.60
CA LYS A 241 3.72 -20.71 1.50
C LYS A 241 4.01 -19.29 1.08
N ALA A 242 4.81 -18.61 1.90
CA ALA A 242 5.26 -17.25 1.71
C ALA A 242 6.79 -17.16 1.69
N TYR A 243 7.29 -16.23 0.90
CA TYR A 243 8.71 -16.07 0.63
C TYR A 243 9.12 -14.60 0.62
N HIS A 244 10.36 -14.31 1.03
CA HIS A 244 11.08 -13.15 0.49
C HIS A 244 11.47 -13.42 -0.96
N PHE A 245 11.66 -12.39 -1.77
CA PHE A 245 12.08 -12.53 -3.17
C PHE A 245 13.33 -13.43 -3.33
N VAL A 246 14.43 -13.07 -2.68
CA VAL A 246 15.68 -13.86 -2.73
C VAL A 246 15.54 -15.28 -2.18
N CYS A 247 14.63 -15.49 -1.22
CA CYS A 247 14.36 -16.82 -0.67
C CYS A 247 13.56 -17.68 -1.65
N ALA A 248 12.61 -17.09 -2.38
CA ALA A 248 11.88 -17.77 -3.44
C ALA A 248 12.84 -18.24 -4.54
N ASP A 249 13.70 -17.34 -5.01
CA ASP A 249 14.72 -17.61 -6.02
C ASP A 249 15.68 -18.73 -5.56
N SER A 250 16.26 -18.59 -4.36
CA SER A 250 17.17 -19.61 -3.79
C SER A 250 16.50 -20.97 -3.57
N ALA A 251 15.20 -20.99 -3.28
CA ALA A 251 14.46 -22.24 -3.10
C ALA A 251 14.10 -22.90 -4.44
N GLY A 252 14.33 -22.23 -5.57
CA GLY A 252 13.99 -22.68 -6.93
C GLY A 252 12.53 -22.44 -7.32
N CYS A 253 11.85 -21.47 -6.70
CA CYS A 253 10.43 -21.21 -6.98
C CYS A 253 10.27 -20.69 -8.41
N VAL A 254 9.12 -20.94 -9.04
CA VAL A 254 8.86 -20.37 -10.36
C VAL A 254 8.28 -18.98 -10.18
N LEU A 255 9.04 -17.98 -10.63
CA LEU A 255 8.69 -16.57 -10.66
C LEU A 255 8.27 -16.25 -12.10
N LYS A 256 6.97 -16.03 -12.36
CA LYS A 256 6.47 -15.62 -13.67
C LYS A 256 6.42 -14.09 -13.74
N GLU A 257 7.36 -13.49 -14.46
CA GLU A 257 7.45 -12.03 -14.61
C GLU A 257 6.23 -11.44 -15.34
N GLU A 258 5.75 -12.11 -16.37
CA GLU A 258 4.61 -11.64 -17.19
C GLU A 258 3.34 -11.41 -16.36
N THR A 259 3.11 -12.27 -15.36
CA THR A 259 1.91 -12.23 -14.51
C THR A 259 2.21 -11.74 -13.10
N MET A 260 3.47 -11.48 -12.76
CA MET A 260 3.95 -11.18 -11.40
C MET A 260 3.48 -12.22 -10.36
N THR A 261 3.51 -13.50 -10.73
CA THR A 261 3.03 -14.59 -9.86
C THR A 261 4.15 -15.55 -9.46
N LEU A 262 4.13 -16.02 -8.21
CA LEU A 262 5.03 -17.04 -7.70
C LEU A 262 4.34 -18.41 -7.56
N TYR A 263 5.03 -19.47 -7.98
CA TYR A 263 4.64 -20.86 -7.69
C TYR A 263 5.73 -21.53 -6.84
N CYS A 264 5.33 -22.09 -5.70
CA CYS A 264 6.25 -22.78 -4.79
C CYS A 264 6.75 -24.12 -5.37
N GLN A 265 7.75 -24.74 -4.74
CA GLN A 265 8.32 -26.02 -5.20
C GLN A 265 7.33 -27.14 -5.46
N ILE A 266 6.22 -27.16 -4.71
CA ILE A 266 5.19 -28.19 -4.84
C ILE A 266 4.27 -27.88 -6.03
N HIS A 267 4.06 -26.60 -6.33
CA HIS A 267 3.11 -26.14 -7.34
C HIS A 267 3.78 -25.64 -8.63
N LYS A 268 5.11 -25.76 -8.77
CA LYS A 268 5.84 -25.35 -9.97
C LYS A 268 5.39 -26.03 -11.26
N LYS A 269 4.71 -27.18 -11.19
CA LYS A 269 4.15 -27.85 -12.37
C LYS A 269 2.83 -27.21 -12.86
N LEU A 270 2.15 -26.45 -11.98
CA LEU A 270 0.93 -25.72 -12.29
C LEU A 270 1.22 -24.33 -12.88
N SER A 271 2.51 -24.01 -13.06
CA SER A 271 2.95 -22.79 -13.73
C SER A 271 3.15 -23.01 -15.24
N ALA A 272 2.80 -24.17 -15.79
CA ALA A 272 2.82 -24.38 -17.24
C ALA A 272 1.75 -23.51 -17.93
#